data_AF-S8EHW9-F1
#
_entry.id   AF-S8EHW9-F1
#
_cell.length_a   1.000
_cell.length_b   1.000
_cell.length_c   1.000
_cell.angle_alpha   90.00
_cell.angle_beta   90.00
_cell.angle_gamma   90.00
#
_symmetry.space_group_name_H-M   'P 1'
#
loop_
_entity.id
_entity.type
_entity.pdbx_description
1 polymer ?
#
loop_
_entity_poly.entity_id
_entity_poly.type
_entity_poly.pdbx_seq_one_letter_code
_entity_poly.pdbx_strand_id
1 'polypeptide(L)'
;ETRKLSKIPDEARAEISIYFVDSPPVVEKDEQKIPKLDDRTADYIRHGLTPRWSDLDLNQHVNNVKYIGWIFESAPSSIMEDHELAAMTLEYRRECKRDSVVQSLTSVLDEDGGCGEIECRHLLRLDGGGDVVKGRTAWRRK
;
A
#
# COMPACT_ATOMS: atom_id res chain seq x y z
N GLU A 1 21.79 13.70 -6.65
CA GLU A 1 20.95 12.93 -5.72
C GLU A 1 20.88 11.47 -6.20
N THR A 2 21.20 10.49 -5.35
CA THR A 2 21.54 9.11 -5.80
C THR A 2 20.38 8.10 -5.74
N ARG A 3 19.19 8.50 -5.25
CA ARG A 3 18.02 7.60 -5.05
C ARG A 3 18.37 6.30 -4.32
N LYS A 4 19.29 6.38 -3.36
CA LYS A 4 19.74 5.27 -2.53
C LYS A 4 19.40 5.58 -1.08
N LEU A 5 18.99 4.55 -0.34
CA LEU A 5 18.84 4.64 1.11
C LEU A 5 20.20 5.02 1.73
N SER A 6 20.19 6.01 2.60
CA SER A 6 21.34 6.42 3.39
C SER A 6 21.11 6.11 4.87
N LYS A 7 22.20 6.01 5.62
CA LYS A 7 22.12 6.03 7.08
C LYS A 7 21.62 7.41 7.54
N ILE A 8 20.97 7.47 8.69
CA ILE A 8 20.59 8.74 9.33
C ILE A 8 21.89 9.46 9.75
N PRO A 9 22.19 10.65 9.21
CA PRO A 9 23.36 11.44 9.62
C PRO A 9 23.28 11.84 11.09
N ASP A 10 24.44 12.11 11.71
CA ASP A 10 24.51 12.42 13.14
C ASP A 10 23.79 13.74 13.47
N GLU A 11 23.86 14.72 12.58
CA GLU A 11 23.18 16.02 12.73
C GLU A 11 21.65 15.84 12.75
N ALA A 12 21.11 15.10 11.78
CA ALA A 12 19.68 14.81 11.70
C ALA A 12 19.21 13.95 12.89
N ARG A 13 20.04 13.00 13.33
CA ARG A 13 19.76 12.20 14.53
C ARG A 13 19.67 13.09 15.77
N ALA A 14 20.61 14.02 15.96
CA ALA A 14 20.61 14.93 17.09
C ALA A 14 19.31 15.75 17.13
N GLU A 15 18.85 16.27 15.98
CA GLU A 15 17.59 17.02 15.86
C GLU A 15 16.35 16.22 16.25
N ILE A 16 16.23 14.96 15.80
CA ILE A 16 15.01 14.15 16.03
C ILE A 16 15.04 13.36 17.33
N SER A 17 16.22 13.11 17.91
CA SER A 17 16.40 12.24 19.07
C SER A 17 15.64 12.69 20.31
N ILE A 18 15.40 13.99 20.47
CA ILE A 18 14.64 14.55 21.60
C ILE A 18 13.17 14.09 21.62
N TYR A 19 12.66 13.60 20.48
CA TYR A 19 11.30 13.09 20.34
C TYR A 19 11.23 11.56 20.51
N PHE A 20 12.35 10.87 20.74
CA PHE A 20 12.34 9.42 20.93
C PHE A 20 11.76 9.08 22.30
N VAL A 21 10.80 8.15 22.31
CA VAL A 21 10.15 7.64 23.51
C VAL A 21 10.47 6.16 23.66
N ASP A 22 10.78 5.73 24.88
CA ASP A 22 11.00 4.32 25.22
C ASP A 22 9.65 3.67 25.60
N SER A 23 8.74 3.65 24.64
CA SER A 23 7.42 3.03 24.78
C SER A 23 7.18 2.10 23.59
N PRO A 24 6.46 0.97 23.79
CA PRO A 24 6.12 0.10 22.69
C PRO A 24 5.29 0.84 21.63
N PRO A 25 5.37 0.42 20.35
CA PRO A 25 4.57 1.04 19.30
C PRO A 25 3.09 0.80 19.57
N VAL A 26 2.26 1.79 19.21
CA VAL A 26 0.80 1.71 19.35
C VAL A 26 0.21 0.61 18.45
N VAL A 27 0.86 0.36 17.31
CA VAL A 27 0.50 -0.70 16.37
C VAL A 27 1.65 -1.70 16.34
N GLU A 28 1.35 -2.95 16.67
CA GLU A 28 2.33 -4.02 16.53
C GLU A 28 2.74 -4.19 15.08
N LYS A 29 4.02 -4.48 14.87
CA LYS A 29 4.52 -4.71 13.53
C LYS A 29 3.96 -6.03 13.03
N ASP A 30 3.18 -5.93 11.98
CA ASP A 30 2.71 -7.09 11.23
C ASP A 30 3.89 -7.73 10.48
N GLU A 31 4.38 -8.87 10.99
CA GLU A 31 5.49 -9.61 10.40
C GLU A 31 5.06 -10.56 9.28
N GLN A 32 3.76 -10.63 8.99
CA GLN A 32 3.24 -11.50 7.95
C GLN A 32 3.68 -10.99 6.58
N LYS A 33 4.51 -11.78 5.89
CA LYS A 33 4.94 -11.45 4.53
C LYS A 33 3.74 -11.41 3.60
N ILE A 34 3.60 -10.31 2.86
CA ILE A 34 2.58 -10.19 1.81
C ILE A 34 3.09 -10.97 0.57
N PRO A 35 2.48 -12.12 0.21
CA PRO A 35 2.89 -12.89 -0.95
C PRO A 35 2.81 -12.04 -2.22
N LYS A 36 3.67 -12.32 -3.19
CA LYS A 36 3.64 -11.57 -4.45
C LYS A 36 2.41 -12.00 -5.26
N LEU A 37 1.58 -11.02 -5.62
CA LEU A 37 0.51 -11.19 -6.60
C LEU A 37 1.05 -11.08 -8.03
N ASP A 38 0.42 -11.80 -8.93
CA ASP A 38 0.64 -11.73 -10.37
C ASP A 38 -0.69 -11.75 -11.12
N ASP A 39 -0.61 -11.60 -12.44
CA ASP A 39 -1.78 -11.46 -13.31
C ASP A 39 -2.61 -12.76 -13.38
N ARG A 40 -2.07 -13.89 -12.87
CA ARG A 40 -2.74 -15.20 -12.85
C ARG A 40 -3.42 -15.47 -11.51
N THR A 41 -2.95 -14.81 -10.45
CA THR A 41 -3.41 -14.97 -9.07
C THR A 41 -4.28 -13.81 -8.60
N ALA A 42 -4.32 -12.71 -9.35
CA ALA A 42 -5.21 -11.60 -9.08
C ALA A 42 -6.62 -11.87 -9.63
N ASP A 43 -7.62 -11.64 -8.79
CA ASP A 43 -9.04 -11.78 -9.16
C ASP A 43 -9.54 -10.54 -9.91
N TYR A 44 -9.00 -9.37 -9.56
CA TYR A 44 -9.40 -8.07 -10.11
C TYR A 44 -8.17 -7.26 -10.51
N ILE A 45 -8.19 -6.68 -11.71
CA ILE A 45 -7.09 -5.87 -12.24
C ILE A 45 -7.64 -4.57 -12.84
N ARG A 46 -7.04 -3.45 -12.45
CA ARG A 46 -7.31 -2.12 -12.98
C ARG A 46 -6.03 -1.53 -13.58
N HIS A 47 -6.05 -1.31 -14.89
CA HIS A 47 -4.92 -0.71 -15.62
C HIS A 47 -5.08 0.81 -15.80
N GLY A 48 -3.99 1.47 -16.17
CA GLY A 48 -4.02 2.86 -16.67
C GLY A 48 -4.20 3.92 -15.59
N LEU A 49 -3.84 3.61 -14.34
CA LEU A 49 -3.91 4.58 -13.25
C LEU A 49 -2.75 5.57 -13.37
N THR A 50 -3.07 6.84 -13.55
CA THR A 50 -2.08 7.92 -13.69
C THR A 50 -2.32 9.01 -12.66
N PRO A 51 -1.26 9.60 -12.08
CA PRO A 51 -1.43 10.67 -11.11
C PRO A 51 -1.84 11.98 -11.78
N ARG A 52 -2.64 12.78 -11.06
CA ARG A 52 -2.96 14.17 -11.42
C ARG A 52 -1.92 15.10 -10.81
N TRP A 53 -1.91 16.36 -11.28
CA TRP A 53 -1.04 17.38 -10.70
C TRP A 53 -1.21 17.54 -9.19
N SER A 54 -2.45 17.48 -8.70
CA SER A 54 -2.78 17.55 -7.28
C SER A 54 -2.34 16.34 -6.46
N ASP A 55 -1.98 15.22 -7.11
CA ASP A 55 -1.55 14.01 -6.43
C ASP A 55 -0.04 14.02 -6.13
N LEU A 56 0.69 15.06 -6.56
CA LEU A 56 2.14 15.19 -6.40
C LEU A 56 2.49 15.95 -5.11
N ASP A 57 3.56 15.52 -4.45
CA ASP A 57 4.16 16.23 -3.33
C ASP A 57 5.15 17.31 -3.80
N LEU A 58 5.76 18.02 -2.83
CA LEU A 58 6.73 19.09 -3.09
C LEU A 58 7.98 18.60 -3.83
N ASN A 59 8.30 17.30 -3.76
CA ASN A 59 9.43 16.66 -4.43
C ASN A 59 9.07 16.07 -5.80
N GLN A 60 7.84 16.33 -6.28
CA GLN A 60 7.29 15.85 -7.55
C GLN A 60 7.12 14.32 -7.60
N HIS A 61 7.02 13.66 -6.45
CA HIS A 61 6.63 12.25 -6.38
C HIS A 61 5.15 12.15 -6.06
N VAL A 62 4.54 11.03 -6.43
CA VAL A 62 3.16 10.76 -6.09
C VAL A 62 3.04 10.59 -4.57
N ASN A 63 2.11 11.32 -3.97
CA ASN A 63 1.86 11.32 -2.53
C ASN A 63 1.50 9.91 -2.03
N ASN A 64 2.02 9.54 -0.85
CA ASN A 64 1.77 8.23 -0.24
C ASN A 64 0.28 7.87 -0.09
N VAL A 65 -0.57 8.85 0.19
CA VAL A 65 -2.02 8.64 0.32
C VAL A 65 -2.66 8.25 -1.01
N LYS A 66 -2.08 8.67 -2.14
CA LYS A 66 -2.62 8.34 -3.47
C LYS A 66 -2.55 6.85 -3.76
N TYR A 67 -1.51 6.15 -3.29
CA TYR A 67 -1.40 4.70 -3.47
C TYR A 67 -2.55 3.95 -2.78
N ILE A 68 -3.02 4.44 -1.63
CA ILE A 68 -4.17 3.85 -0.93
C ILE A 68 -5.42 3.93 -1.81
N GLY A 69 -5.66 5.10 -2.43
CA GLY A 69 -6.75 5.27 -3.39
C GLY A 69 -6.63 4.28 -4.56
N TRP A 70 -5.45 4.16 -5.16
CA TRP A 70 -5.22 3.22 -6.26
C TRP A 70 -5.37 1.76 -5.88
N ILE A 71 -5.05 1.37 -4.65
CA ILE A 71 -5.29 0.01 -4.15
C ILE A 71 -6.78 -0.33 -4.24
N PHE A 72 -7.65 0.58 -3.82
CA PHE A 72 -9.10 0.36 -3.83
C PHE A 72 -9.75 0.45 -5.22
N GLU A 73 -9.11 1.05 -6.22
CA GLU A 73 -9.63 1.10 -7.60
C GLU A 73 -9.81 -0.29 -8.25
N SER A 74 -9.16 -1.33 -7.72
CA SER A 74 -9.34 -2.72 -8.16
C SER A 74 -10.09 -3.58 -7.13
N ALA A 75 -10.37 -3.05 -5.94
CA ALA A 75 -11.09 -3.80 -4.92
C ALA A 75 -12.58 -3.92 -5.27
N PRO A 76 -13.23 -5.08 -5.05
CA PRO A 76 -14.64 -5.27 -5.37
C PRO A 76 -15.55 -4.31 -4.59
N SER A 77 -16.52 -3.70 -5.28
CA SER A 77 -17.47 -2.77 -4.66
C SER A 77 -18.31 -3.44 -3.57
N SER A 78 -18.64 -4.73 -3.71
CA SER A 78 -19.37 -5.49 -2.68
C SER A 78 -18.66 -5.50 -1.32
N ILE A 79 -17.33 -5.67 -1.32
CA ILE A 79 -16.54 -5.62 -0.07
C ILE A 79 -16.55 -4.19 0.49
N MET A 80 -16.36 -3.19 -0.36
CA MET A 80 -16.34 -1.77 0.04
C MET A 80 -17.69 -1.29 0.61
N GLU A 81 -18.80 -1.82 0.09
CA GLU A 81 -20.16 -1.44 0.46
C GLU A 81 -20.68 -2.23 1.67
N ASP A 82 -20.42 -3.53 1.75
CA ASP A 82 -20.99 -4.41 2.78
C ASP A 82 -20.08 -4.62 4.00
N HIS A 83 -18.77 -4.33 3.88
CA HIS A 83 -17.78 -4.52 4.93
C HIS A 83 -17.09 -3.22 5.31
N GLU A 84 -16.52 -3.19 6.52
CA GLU A 84 -15.67 -2.10 6.99
C GLU A 84 -14.21 -2.56 7.12
N LEU A 85 -13.30 -1.65 6.79
CA LEU A 85 -11.86 -1.91 6.85
C LEU A 85 -11.41 -1.99 8.32
N ALA A 86 -11.01 -3.19 8.76
CA ALA A 86 -10.55 -3.44 10.12
C ALA A 86 -9.04 -3.21 10.26
N ALA A 87 -8.25 -3.61 9.27
CA ALA A 87 -6.79 -3.43 9.27
C ALA A 87 -6.24 -3.23 7.86
N MET A 88 -5.12 -2.51 7.76
CA MET A 88 -4.39 -2.31 6.52
C MET A 88 -2.88 -2.31 6.79
N THR A 89 -2.14 -3.14 6.04
CA THR A 89 -0.69 -3.22 6.06
C THR A 89 -0.15 -2.91 4.66
N LEU A 90 0.79 -1.97 4.55
CA LEU A 90 1.36 -1.53 3.28
C LEU A 90 2.89 -1.64 3.27
N GLU A 91 3.45 -2.30 2.26
CA GLU A 91 4.89 -2.34 1.97
C GLU A 91 5.21 -1.46 0.75
N TYR A 92 5.81 -0.30 0.98
CA TYR A 92 6.29 0.59 -0.08
C TYR A 92 7.66 0.13 -0.59
N ARG A 93 7.80 0.01 -1.92
CA ARG A 93 9.04 -0.45 -2.57
C ARG A 93 9.63 0.54 -3.56
N ARG A 94 8.79 1.34 -4.21
CA ARG A 94 9.21 2.28 -5.24
C ARG A 94 8.30 3.49 -5.27
N GLU A 95 8.87 4.63 -5.60
CA GLU A 95 8.16 5.89 -5.81
C GLU A 95 7.67 6.00 -7.27
N CYS A 96 6.49 6.58 -7.45
CA CYS A 96 5.95 6.98 -8.75
C CYS A 96 6.20 8.48 -9.01
N LYS A 97 6.32 8.83 -10.28
CA LYS A 97 6.41 10.21 -10.78
C LYS A 97 5.14 10.59 -11.55
N ARG A 98 5.06 11.85 -11.99
CA ARG A 98 3.95 12.37 -12.79
C ARG A 98 3.57 11.50 -14.00
N ASP A 99 4.56 10.99 -14.73
CA ASP A 99 4.32 10.22 -15.96
C ASP A 99 4.20 8.72 -15.71
N SER A 100 4.15 8.29 -14.45
CA SER A 100 4.02 6.88 -14.10
C SER A 100 2.61 6.39 -14.39
N VAL A 101 2.53 5.28 -15.13
CA VAL A 101 1.31 4.50 -15.34
C VAL A 101 1.35 3.29 -14.42
N VAL A 102 0.32 3.14 -13.60
CA VAL A 102 0.20 2.12 -12.56
C VAL A 102 -0.96 1.17 -12.88
N GLN A 103 -0.75 -0.10 -12.54
CA GLN A 103 -1.74 -1.14 -12.55
C GLN A 103 -2.03 -1.53 -11.08
N SER A 104 -3.31 -1.66 -10.74
CA SER A 104 -3.78 -2.12 -9.44
C SER A 104 -4.33 -3.52 -9.56
N LEU A 105 -3.83 -4.44 -8.75
CA LEU A 105 -4.23 -5.84 -8.70
C LEU A 105 -4.77 -6.14 -7.30
N THR A 106 -5.92 -6.80 -7.23
CA THR A 106 -6.50 -7.28 -5.97
C THR A 106 -6.84 -8.75 -6.09
N SER A 107 -6.52 -9.53 -5.06
CA SER A 107 -7.02 -10.88 -4.85
C SER A 107 -7.79 -10.94 -3.54
N VAL A 108 -8.93 -11.62 -3.55
CA VAL A 108 -9.82 -11.79 -2.41
C VAL A 108 -9.63 -13.19 -1.86
N LEU A 109 -9.38 -13.27 -0.56
CA LEU A 109 -9.25 -14.51 0.18
C LEU A 109 -10.37 -14.52 1.20
N ASP A 110 -11.32 -15.42 0.98
CA ASP A 110 -12.36 -15.72 1.94
C ASP A 110 -11.77 -16.74 2.93
N GLU A 111 -11.61 -16.36 4.20
CA GLU A 111 -11.35 -17.34 5.24
C GLU A 111 -12.68 -18.04 5.54
N ASP A 112 -12.91 -19.13 4.81
CA ASP A 112 -14.10 -19.98 4.89
C ASP A 112 -14.14 -20.65 6.28
N GLY A 113 -14.64 -19.90 7.26
CA GLY A 113 -14.58 -20.18 8.69
C GLY A 113 -15.65 -19.45 9.51
N GLY A 114 -16.78 -19.09 8.89
CA GLY A 114 -18.00 -18.64 9.57
C GLY A 114 -17.97 -17.28 10.28
N CYS A 115 -16.83 -16.57 10.32
CA CYS A 115 -16.69 -15.29 11.02
C CYS A 115 -16.98 -14.05 10.14
N GLY A 116 -17.07 -14.18 8.82
CA GLY A 116 -17.34 -13.04 7.92
C GLY A 116 -16.18 -12.04 7.84
N GLU A 117 -14.95 -12.48 8.12
CA GLU A 117 -13.74 -11.70 7.90
C GLU A 117 -13.18 -12.03 6.52
N ILE A 118 -12.91 -10.98 5.73
CA ILE A 118 -12.37 -11.11 4.38
C ILE A 118 -10.98 -10.50 4.35
N GLU A 119 -10.00 -11.24 3.85
CA GLU A 119 -8.68 -10.71 3.56
C GLU A 119 -8.59 -10.35 2.07
N CYS A 120 -8.16 -9.13 1.75
CA CYS A 120 -7.74 -8.79 0.40
C CYS A 120 -6.24 -8.54 0.37
N ARG A 121 -5.60 -9.06 -0.68
CA ARG A 121 -4.20 -8.78 -1.01
C ARG A 121 -4.16 -7.87 -2.22
N HIS A 122 -3.26 -6.90 -2.17
CA HIS A 122 -3.15 -5.87 -3.18
C HIS A 122 -1.72 -5.74 -3.70
N LEU A 123 -1.59 -5.43 -4.98
CA LEU A 123 -0.32 -5.07 -5.61
C LEU A 123 -0.53 -3.91 -6.56
N LEU A 124 0.23 -2.83 -6.34
CA LEU A 124 0.44 -1.79 -7.32
C LEU A 124 1.74 -2.07 -8.08
N ARG A 125 1.65 -2.07 -9.41
CA ARG A 125 2.78 -2.31 -10.32
C ARG A 125 2.86 -1.21 -11.36
N LEU A 126 4.07 -0.83 -11.77
CA LEU A 126 4.25 0.01 -12.95
C LEU A 126 3.95 -0.78 -14.23
N ASP A 127 3.40 -0.11 -15.23
CA ASP A 127 3.12 -0.72 -16.54
C ASP A 127 4.40 -1.25 -17.23
N GLY A 128 5.53 -0.57 -17.01
CA GLY A 128 6.88 -1.02 -17.44
C GLY A 128 7.54 -2.07 -16.55
N GLY A 129 6.80 -2.61 -15.58
CA GLY A 129 7.29 -3.60 -14.62
C GLY A 129 7.89 -2.99 -13.34
N GLY A 130 7.78 -3.78 -12.28
CA GLY A 130 8.29 -3.44 -10.95
C GLY A 130 7.18 -3.11 -9.96
N ASP A 131 7.30 -3.74 -8.79
CA ASP A 131 6.36 -3.61 -7.69
C ASP A 131 6.55 -2.24 -7.03
N VAL A 132 5.45 -1.51 -6.87
CA VAL A 132 5.40 -0.16 -6.30
C VAL A 132 5.02 -0.26 -4.83
N VAL A 133 3.85 -0.83 -4.55
CA VAL A 133 3.32 -1.06 -3.22
C VAL A 133 2.69 -2.45 -3.18
N LYS A 134 2.93 -3.19 -2.10
CA LYS A 134 2.12 -4.35 -1.74
C LYS A 134 1.23 -3.98 -0.57
N GLY A 135 0.00 -4.48 -0.58
CA GLY A 135 -0.96 -4.20 0.47
C GLY A 135 -1.65 -5.47 0.94
N ARG A 136 -2.06 -5.47 2.20
CA ARG A 136 -3.01 -6.44 2.76
C ARG A 136 -4.06 -5.65 3.53
N THR A 137 -5.32 -5.99 3.35
CA THR A 137 -6.43 -5.38 4.08
C THR A 137 -7.32 -6.47 4.65
N ALA A 138 -7.68 -6.34 5.91
CA ALA A 138 -8.68 -7.18 6.55
C ALA A 138 -9.99 -6.40 6.67
N TRP A 139 -11.08 -7.04 6.35
CA TRP A 139 -12.43 -6.47 6.33
C TRP A 139 -13.32 -7.28 7.25
N ARG A 140 -14.20 -6.60 7.98
CA ARG A 140 -15.22 -7.24 8.81
C ARG A 140 -16.60 -6.78 8.37
N ARG A 141 -17.59 -7.65 8.48
CA ARG A 141 -18.98 -7.32 8.12
C ARG A 141 -19.50 -6.17 8.98
N LYS A 142 -20.23 -5.24 8.34
CA LYS A 142 -20.92 -4.12 9.03
C LYS A 142 -22.09 -4.60 9.88
#